data_AF-A0A669EE68-F1
#
_entry.id   AF-A0A669EE68-F1
#
_cell.length_a   1.000
_cell.length_b   1.000
_cell.length_c   1.000
_cell.angle_alpha   90.00
_cell.angle_beta   90.00
_cell.angle_gamma   90.00
#
_symmetry.space_group_name_H-M   'P 1'
#
loop_
_entity.id
_entity.type
_entity.pdbx_description
1 polymer ?
#
loop_
_entity_poly.entity_id
_entity_poly.type
_entity_poly.pdbx_seq_one_letter_code
_entity_poly.pdbx_strand_id
1 'polypeptide(L)'
;MEHLPWTRDKHRCAACDLVLHSFVVGDTFVGEHIYSIYNQGKRCPYIDARYDRDEILYELGRQRSRRGQLALPSRVLTAERGYSSVAGLERCLACGVTAIQDKYLPSLGHDAWLPMVTGVARALFSDGIINWGRVVSLVAYGTVLLRASKSTLGPECAYEIGVSINDLTDTAPTLASPHPNL
;
A
#
# COMPACT_ATOMS: atom_id res chain seq x y z
N MET A 1 -2.60 23.00 7.00
CA MET A 1 -3.87 22.29 7.20
C MET A 1 -4.57 22.95 8.37
N GLU A 2 -5.81 23.36 8.21
CA GLU A 2 -6.59 24.07 9.21
C GLU A 2 -7.69 23.14 9.71
N HIS A 3 -7.80 22.99 11.04
CA HIS A 3 -8.86 22.20 11.64
C HIS A 3 -10.21 22.91 11.45
N LEU A 4 -11.24 22.18 11.00
CA LEU A 4 -12.57 22.74 10.81
C LEU A 4 -13.32 22.81 12.15
N PRO A 5 -13.81 24.01 12.55
CA PRO A 5 -14.60 24.16 13.77
C PRO A 5 -15.81 23.22 13.77
N TRP A 6 -16.18 22.73 14.96
CA TRP A 6 -17.37 21.87 15.16
C TRP A 6 -17.30 20.49 14.50
N THR A 7 -16.09 20.06 14.10
CA THR A 7 -15.82 18.69 13.64
C THR A 7 -14.85 18.02 14.60
N ARG A 8 -14.88 16.68 14.67
CA ARG A 8 -13.96 15.92 15.55
C ARG A 8 -12.56 15.81 14.97
N ASP A 9 -12.46 15.64 13.65
CA ASP A 9 -11.21 15.26 12.98
C ASP A 9 -11.16 15.72 11.51
N LYS A 10 -11.84 16.82 11.14
CA LYS A 10 -11.76 17.31 9.74
C LYS A 10 -10.75 18.44 9.62
N HIS A 11 -9.89 18.33 8.60
CA HIS A 11 -8.89 19.35 8.30
C HIS A 11 -9.01 19.80 6.84
N ARG A 12 -9.00 21.11 6.61
CA ARG A 12 -9.00 21.73 5.27
C ARG A 12 -7.60 22.18 4.89
N CYS A 13 -7.21 21.97 3.64
CA CYS A 13 -6.04 22.62 3.07
C CYS A 13 -6.39 24.06 2.67
N ALA A 14 -5.68 25.05 3.22
CA ALA A 14 -5.87 26.46 2.85
C ALA A 14 -5.50 26.79 1.40
N ALA A 15 -4.71 25.93 0.73
CA ALA A 15 -4.21 26.18 -0.61
C ALA A 15 -5.04 25.54 -1.73
N CYS A 16 -5.76 24.45 -1.45
CA CYS A 16 -6.52 23.70 -2.46
C CYS A 16 -7.92 23.30 -2.03
N ASP A 17 -8.35 23.74 -0.83
CA ASP A 17 -9.66 23.47 -0.23
C ASP A 17 -10.02 22.00 -0.01
N LEU A 18 -9.06 21.08 -0.18
CA LEU A 18 -9.26 19.68 0.15
C LEU A 18 -9.58 19.53 1.63
N VAL A 19 -10.68 18.84 1.93
CA VAL A 19 -11.03 18.43 3.29
C VAL A 19 -10.66 16.97 3.48
N LEU A 20 -9.84 16.68 4.49
CA LEU A 20 -9.44 15.34 4.91
C LEU A 20 -10.07 15.00 6.26
N HIS A 21 -10.28 13.71 6.51
CA HIS A 21 -10.77 13.16 7.78
C HIS A 21 -10.30 11.72 7.95
N SER A 22 -10.51 11.12 9.15
CA SER A 22 -10.26 9.70 9.42
C SER A 22 -8.80 9.28 9.19
N PHE A 23 -7.87 10.02 9.77
CA PHE A 23 -6.43 9.80 9.62
C PHE A 23 -5.96 8.53 10.34
N VAL A 24 -4.95 7.88 9.77
CA VAL A 24 -4.24 6.77 10.40
C VAL A 24 -3.23 7.32 11.41
N VAL A 25 -3.01 6.60 12.52
CA VAL A 25 -1.99 6.95 13.52
C VAL A 25 -0.63 7.11 12.84
N GLY A 26 0.02 8.27 13.04
CA GLY A 26 1.31 8.60 12.43
C GLY A 26 1.24 9.22 11.02
N ASP A 27 0.05 9.57 10.53
CA ASP A 27 -0.08 10.40 9.33
C ASP A 27 0.25 11.87 9.62
N THR A 28 1.06 12.48 8.74
CA THR A 28 1.49 13.88 8.83
C THR A 28 0.53 14.82 8.09
N PHE A 29 -0.67 14.35 7.73
CA PHE A 29 -1.64 14.97 6.83
C PHE A 29 -1.17 15.11 5.38
N VAL A 30 0.15 15.21 5.16
CA VAL A 30 0.76 15.40 3.84
C VAL A 30 0.53 14.18 2.95
N GLY A 31 0.69 12.96 3.48
CA GLY A 31 0.51 11.74 2.71
C GLY A 31 -0.92 11.58 2.18
N GLU A 32 -1.92 11.66 3.07
CA GLU A 32 -3.33 11.60 2.69
C GLU A 32 -3.76 12.75 1.77
N HIS A 33 -3.18 13.94 1.97
CA HIS A 33 -3.38 15.09 1.11
C HIS A 33 -2.88 14.80 -0.32
N ILE A 34 -1.61 14.38 -0.46
CA ILE A 34 -1.00 14.02 -1.75
C ILE A 34 -1.82 12.93 -2.43
N TYR A 35 -2.16 11.86 -1.71
CA TYR A 35 -2.94 10.74 -2.26
C TYR A 35 -4.29 11.22 -2.81
N SER A 36 -5.01 12.04 -2.04
CA SER A 36 -6.35 12.50 -2.39
C SER A 36 -6.36 13.47 -3.58
N ILE A 37 -5.45 14.45 -3.63
CA ILE A 37 -5.41 15.39 -4.77
C ILE A 37 -5.03 14.68 -6.07
N TYR A 38 -4.04 13.77 -6.02
CA TYR A 38 -3.58 13.05 -7.20
C TYR A 38 -4.68 12.13 -7.75
N ASN A 39 -5.37 11.39 -6.89
CA ASN A 39 -6.48 10.52 -7.33
C ASN A 39 -7.71 11.30 -7.82
N GLN A 40 -7.91 12.53 -7.34
CA GLN A 40 -8.95 13.42 -7.86
C GLN A 40 -8.53 14.17 -9.13
N GLY A 41 -7.30 13.99 -9.63
CA GLY A 41 -6.75 14.76 -10.75
C GLY A 41 -6.59 16.26 -10.44
N LYS A 42 -6.57 16.63 -9.16
CA LYS A 42 -6.41 18.00 -8.68
C LYS A 42 -4.94 18.29 -8.40
N ARG A 43 -4.61 19.59 -8.36
CA ARG A 43 -3.30 20.09 -7.95
C ARG A 43 -3.43 20.95 -6.71
N CYS A 44 -2.37 20.99 -5.91
CA CYS A 44 -2.30 21.84 -4.73
C CYS A 44 -1.06 22.73 -4.85
N PRO A 45 -1.21 24.06 -4.97
CA PRO A 45 -0.08 24.98 -5.13
C PRO A 45 0.95 24.86 -4.00
N TYR A 46 0.51 24.60 -2.78
CA TYR A 46 1.40 24.39 -1.65
C TYR A 46 2.26 23.13 -1.79
N ILE A 47 1.66 22.02 -2.26
CA ILE A 47 2.39 20.77 -2.48
C ILE A 47 3.36 20.94 -3.63
N ASP A 48 2.90 21.51 -4.75
CA ASP A 48 3.71 21.77 -5.95
C ASP A 48 4.92 22.68 -5.67
N ALA A 49 4.79 23.62 -4.72
CA ALA A 49 5.87 24.55 -4.36
C ALA A 49 6.85 23.96 -3.32
N ARG A 50 6.41 23.00 -2.51
CA ARG A 50 7.19 22.50 -1.36
C ARG A 50 7.89 21.17 -1.62
N TYR A 51 7.34 20.34 -2.49
CA TYR A 51 7.82 18.99 -2.76
C TYR A 51 8.17 18.82 -4.22
N ASP A 52 9.24 18.09 -4.50
CA ASP A 52 9.57 17.73 -5.87
C ASP A 52 8.67 16.59 -6.38
N ARG A 53 8.69 16.34 -7.70
CA ARG A 53 7.86 15.29 -8.31
C ARG A 53 8.16 13.90 -7.79
N ASP A 54 9.40 13.62 -7.42
CA ASP A 54 9.84 12.28 -7.04
C ASP A 54 9.54 12.00 -5.55
N GLU A 55 9.62 13.01 -4.68
CA GLU A 55 9.12 13.02 -3.31
C GLU A 55 7.60 12.80 -3.29
N ILE A 56 6.88 13.51 -4.16
CA ILE A 56 5.44 13.31 -4.30
C ILE A 56 5.14 11.88 -4.77
N LEU A 57 5.87 11.37 -5.76
CA LEU A 57 5.70 10.02 -6.25
C LEU A 57 5.98 8.98 -5.15
N TYR A 58 6.98 9.23 -4.31
CA TYR A 58 7.33 8.40 -3.17
C TYR A 58 6.23 8.36 -2.10
N GLU A 59 5.77 9.52 -1.64
CA GLU A 59 4.72 9.61 -0.63
C GLU A 59 3.41 9.00 -1.16
N LEU A 60 3.07 9.25 -2.43
CA LEU A 60 1.95 8.60 -3.09
C LEU A 60 2.11 7.08 -3.07
N GLY A 61 3.29 6.56 -3.40
CA GLY A 61 3.57 5.12 -3.38
C GLY A 61 3.44 4.50 -1.99
N ARG A 62 3.91 5.18 -0.95
CA ARG A 62 3.74 4.75 0.45
C ARG A 62 2.26 4.64 0.83
N GLN A 63 1.44 5.61 0.42
CA GLN A 63 0.00 5.59 0.68
C GLN A 63 -0.74 4.50 -0.10
N ARG A 64 -0.29 4.19 -1.32
CA ARG A 64 -0.78 3.05 -2.11
C ARG A 64 -0.45 1.73 -1.43
N SER A 65 0.81 1.55 -1.01
CA SER A 65 1.26 0.33 -0.34
C SER A 65 0.47 0.04 0.94
N ARG A 66 0.23 1.07 1.78
CA ARG A 66 -0.63 0.96 2.98
C ARG A 66 -2.05 0.46 2.68
N ARG A 67 -2.54 0.70 1.46
CA ARG A 67 -3.86 0.28 0.97
C ARG A 67 -3.82 -1.03 0.19
N GLY A 68 -2.70 -1.75 0.20
CA GLY A 68 -2.52 -2.99 -0.57
C GLY A 68 -2.45 -2.77 -2.08
N GLN A 69 -2.05 -1.57 -2.52
CA GLN A 69 -1.83 -1.27 -3.93
C GLN A 69 -0.33 -1.23 -4.22
N LEU A 70 0.05 -1.50 -5.46
CA LEU A 70 1.43 -1.30 -5.91
C LEU A 70 1.85 0.16 -5.67
N ALA A 71 2.99 0.38 -5.04
CA ALA A 71 3.48 1.72 -4.72
C ALA A 71 3.77 2.53 -5.99
N LEU A 72 4.44 1.94 -7.00
CA LEU A 72 4.91 2.65 -8.18
C LEU A 72 4.38 2.05 -9.50
N PRO A 73 3.06 2.06 -9.76
CA PRO A 73 2.49 1.40 -10.95
C PRO A 73 2.88 2.04 -12.27
N SER A 74 3.17 3.34 -12.28
CA SER A 74 3.67 4.02 -13.47
C SER A 74 5.08 3.59 -13.87
N ARG A 75 5.80 2.88 -12.99
CA ARG A 75 7.19 2.45 -13.21
C ARG A 75 7.33 0.97 -13.54
N VAL A 76 6.22 0.21 -13.60
CA VAL A 76 6.24 -1.25 -13.84
C VAL A 76 6.99 -1.64 -15.10
N LEU A 77 6.82 -0.87 -16.19
CA LEU A 77 7.43 -1.17 -17.48
C LEU A 77 8.92 -0.82 -17.56
N THR A 78 9.39 0.06 -16.67
CA THR A 78 10.78 0.55 -16.64
C THR A 78 11.56 -0.02 -15.46
N ALA A 79 10.95 -0.89 -14.68
CA ALA A 79 11.54 -1.45 -13.49
C ALA A 79 12.44 -2.63 -13.81
N GLU A 80 13.52 -2.74 -13.05
CA GLU A 80 14.42 -3.88 -13.11
C GLU A 80 14.29 -4.67 -11.82
N ARG A 81 13.98 -5.97 -11.95
CA ARG A 81 13.84 -6.89 -10.80
C ARG A 81 12.91 -6.37 -9.70
N GLY A 82 11.84 -5.67 -10.07
CA GLY A 82 10.88 -5.13 -9.12
C GLY A 82 11.29 -3.84 -8.42
N TYR A 83 12.36 -3.18 -8.87
CA TYR A 83 12.83 -1.89 -8.37
C TYR A 83 12.85 -0.83 -9.48
N SER A 84 12.72 0.43 -9.10
CA SER A 84 12.85 1.57 -10.01
C SER A 84 13.45 2.76 -9.29
N SER A 85 14.30 3.51 -10.00
CA SER A 85 14.91 4.74 -9.50
C SER A 85 13.88 5.86 -9.34
N VAL A 86 13.80 6.43 -8.14
CA VAL A 86 12.99 7.60 -7.79
C VAL A 86 13.83 8.53 -6.92
N ALA A 87 14.02 9.79 -7.33
CA ALA A 87 14.94 10.75 -6.68
C ALA A 87 16.37 10.21 -6.54
N GLY A 88 16.87 9.44 -7.52
CA GLY A 88 18.21 8.85 -7.49
C GLY A 88 18.37 7.69 -6.50
N LEU A 89 17.28 7.23 -5.89
CA LEU A 89 17.25 6.10 -4.97
C LEU A 89 16.53 4.93 -5.63
N GLU A 90 17.11 3.73 -5.55
CA GLU A 90 16.45 2.50 -5.99
C GLU A 90 15.33 2.14 -5.02
N ARG A 91 14.10 2.06 -5.50
CA ARG A 91 12.91 1.81 -4.67
C ARG A 91 12.09 0.65 -5.17
N CYS A 92 11.59 -0.16 -4.25
CA CYS A 92 10.75 -1.31 -4.57
C CYS A 92 9.41 -0.84 -5.17
N LEU A 93 8.98 -1.47 -6.27
CA LEU A 93 7.69 -1.19 -6.89
C LEU A 93 6.50 -1.47 -5.97
N ALA A 94 6.60 -2.48 -5.10
CA ALA A 94 5.49 -2.92 -4.26
C ALA A 94 5.32 -2.05 -3.01
N CYS A 95 6.39 -1.81 -2.27
CA CYS A 95 6.36 -1.11 -0.99
C CYS A 95 6.85 0.34 -1.04
N GLY A 96 7.60 0.71 -2.09
CA GLY A 96 8.28 2.00 -2.18
C GLY A 96 9.55 2.10 -1.33
N VAL A 97 9.90 1.11 -0.51
CA VAL A 97 11.11 1.16 0.35
C VAL A 97 12.38 1.25 -0.50
N THR A 98 13.32 2.08 -0.03
CA THR A 98 14.64 2.27 -0.64
C THR A 98 15.53 1.05 -0.41
N ALA A 99 16.15 0.54 -1.46
CA ALA A 99 17.21 -0.46 -1.37
C ALA A 99 18.54 0.20 -0.96
N ILE A 100 19.27 -0.38 -0.01
CA ILE A 100 20.59 0.10 0.41
C ILE A 100 21.63 -1.00 0.10
N GLN A 101 22.65 -0.66 -0.71
CA GLN A 101 23.84 -1.47 -1.00
C GLN A 101 23.63 -2.84 -1.67
N ASP A 102 22.70 -2.98 -2.63
CA ASP A 102 22.38 -4.25 -3.33
C ASP A 102 22.02 -5.44 -2.40
N LYS A 103 21.99 -5.22 -1.10
CA LYS A 103 21.55 -6.17 -0.09
C LYS A 103 20.05 -5.99 0.03
N TYR A 104 19.34 -6.92 -0.59
CA TYR A 104 18.01 -7.33 -0.18
C TYR A 104 18.05 -7.46 1.36
N LEU A 105 17.33 -6.58 2.05
CA LEU A 105 17.15 -6.65 3.49
C LEU A 105 15.69 -7.04 3.73
N PRO A 106 15.36 -8.35 3.73
CA PRO A 106 14.03 -8.86 4.11
C PRO A 106 13.57 -8.28 5.46
N SER A 107 14.51 -7.96 6.34
CA SER A 107 14.27 -7.44 7.69
C SER A 107 13.91 -5.94 7.78
N LEU A 108 13.89 -5.19 6.67
CA LEU A 108 13.57 -3.74 6.67
C LEU A 108 12.15 -3.38 6.19
N GLY A 109 11.19 -4.31 6.24
CA GLY A 109 9.79 -3.99 6.00
C GLY A 109 9.35 -4.18 4.55
N HIS A 110 9.61 -5.38 4.02
CA HIS A 110 8.89 -5.90 2.86
C HIS A 110 7.44 -6.33 3.21
N ASP A 111 6.87 -5.83 4.30
CA ASP A 111 5.49 -6.08 4.74
C ASP A 111 4.42 -5.57 3.77
N ALA A 112 4.77 -5.01 2.60
CA ALA A 112 3.80 -4.42 1.67
C ALA A 112 2.94 -5.41 0.90
N TRP A 113 3.36 -6.67 0.79
CA TRP A 113 2.50 -7.70 0.21
C TRP A 113 1.43 -8.15 1.19
N LEU A 114 1.71 -8.03 2.49
CA LEU A 114 0.76 -8.33 3.54
C LEU A 114 -0.55 -7.53 3.35
N PRO A 115 -0.60 -6.19 3.21
CA PRO A 115 -1.86 -5.49 3.01
C PRO A 115 -2.56 -5.81 1.68
N MET A 116 -1.83 -6.20 0.62
CA MET A 116 -2.45 -6.59 -0.65
C MET A 116 -3.16 -7.95 -0.54
N VAL A 117 -2.45 -8.97 -0.05
CA VAL A 117 -3.03 -10.32 0.13
C VAL A 117 -4.03 -10.33 1.29
N THR A 118 -3.75 -9.60 2.38
CA THR A 118 -4.67 -9.44 3.53
C THR A 118 -5.93 -8.69 3.11
N GLY A 119 -5.85 -7.72 2.19
CA GLY A 119 -7.02 -7.03 1.66
C GLY A 119 -7.98 -7.99 0.97
N VAL A 120 -7.45 -8.87 0.10
CA VAL A 120 -8.23 -9.91 -0.57
C VAL A 120 -8.77 -10.93 0.42
N ALA A 121 -7.96 -11.40 1.37
CA ALA A 121 -8.39 -12.33 2.39
C ALA A 121 -9.51 -11.75 3.27
N ARG A 122 -9.37 -10.50 3.75
CA ARG A 122 -10.42 -9.81 4.52
C ARG A 122 -11.70 -9.67 3.72
N ALA A 123 -11.63 -9.31 2.44
CA ALA A 123 -12.83 -9.23 1.60
C ALA A 123 -13.49 -10.61 1.43
N LEU A 124 -12.68 -11.65 1.19
CA LEU A 124 -13.14 -13.02 0.96
C LEU A 124 -13.82 -13.64 2.19
N PHE A 125 -13.41 -13.25 3.40
CA PHE A 125 -13.95 -13.73 4.67
C PHE A 125 -14.76 -12.68 5.46
N SER A 126 -15.13 -11.57 4.81
CA SER A 126 -15.77 -10.42 5.47
C SER A 126 -17.15 -10.71 6.09
N ASP A 127 -17.83 -11.74 5.62
CA ASP A 127 -19.12 -12.21 6.13
C ASP A 127 -18.98 -13.27 7.25
N GLY A 128 -17.75 -13.53 7.72
CA GLY A 128 -17.46 -14.50 8.75
C GLY A 128 -17.53 -15.97 8.31
N ILE A 129 -17.84 -16.26 7.04
CA ILE A 129 -17.98 -17.64 6.54
C ILE A 129 -16.62 -18.17 6.08
N ILE A 130 -16.15 -19.21 6.76
CA ILE A 130 -14.93 -19.94 6.39
C ILE A 130 -15.32 -21.30 5.83
N ASN A 131 -14.91 -21.59 4.60
CA ASN A 131 -15.06 -22.90 3.97
C ASN A 131 -13.88 -23.21 3.04
N TRP A 132 -13.69 -24.49 2.74
CA TRP A 132 -12.59 -24.95 1.88
C TRP A 132 -12.59 -24.34 0.48
N GLY A 133 -13.76 -24.01 -0.07
CA GLY A 133 -13.85 -23.32 -1.36
C GLY A 133 -13.18 -21.95 -1.35
N ARG A 134 -13.36 -21.17 -0.28
CA ARG A 134 -12.71 -19.87 -0.09
C ARG A 134 -11.22 -20.00 0.23
N VAL A 135 -10.84 -20.97 1.06
CA VAL A 135 -9.43 -21.25 1.33
C VAL A 135 -8.68 -21.61 0.04
N VAL A 136 -9.23 -22.51 -0.77
CA VAL A 136 -8.66 -22.87 -2.08
C VAL A 136 -8.63 -21.68 -3.03
N SER A 137 -9.66 -20.81 -3.01
CA SER A 137 -9.68 -19.59 -3.83
C SER A 137 -8.57 -18.61 -3.45
N LEU A 138 -8.29 -18.44 -2.15
CA LEU A 138 -7.20 -17.60 -1.67
C LEU A 138 -5.84 -18.16 -2.09
N VAL A 139 -5.64 -19.46 -1.97
CA VAL A 139 -4.41 -20.14 -2.43
C VAL A 139 -4.24 -19.98 -3.94
N ALA A 140 -5.30 -20.22 -4.73
CA ALA A 140 -5.28 -20.06 -6.18
C ALA A 140 -4.92 -18.62 -6.60
N TYR A 141 -5.58 -17.62 -5.99
CA TYR A 141 -5.22 -16.21 -6.16
C TYR A 141 -3.74 -15.97 -5.85
N GLY A 142 -3.28 -16.50 -4.73
CA GLY A 142 -1.90 -16.43 -4.29
C GLY A 142 -0.92 -17.00 -5.32
N THR A 143 -1.20 -18.18 -5.90
CA THR A 143 -0.36 -18.77 -6.95
C THR A 143 -0.31 -17.94 -8.23
N VAL A 144 -1.41 -17.30 -8.61
CA VAL A 144 -1.44 -16.39 -9.78
C VAL A 144 -0.60 -15.15 -9.50
N LEU A 145 -0.75 -14.57 -8.30
CA LEU A 145 0.01 -13.41 -7.86
C LEU A 145 1.52 -13.71 -7.79
N LEU A 146 1.88 -14.89 -7.26
CA LEU A 146 3.25 -15.40 -7.23
C LEU A 146 3.87 -15.50 -8.62
N ARG A 147 3.13 -16.08 -9.57
CA ARG A 147 3.60 -16.24 -10.94
C ARG A 147 3.82 -14.90 -11.62
N ALA A 148 2.85 -13.99 -11.50
CA ALA A 148 2.95 -12.64 -12.05
C ALA A 148 4.11 -11.85 -11.41
N SER A 149 4.25 -11.93 -10.09
CA SER A 149 5.32 -11.24 -9.37
C SER A 149 6.69 -11.81 -9.71
N LYS A 150 6.83 -13.12 -9.88
CA LYS A 150 8.09 -13.73 -10.33
C LYS A 150 8.50 -13.23 -11.71
N SER A 151 7.56 -13.10 -12.64
CA SER A 151 7.85 -12.62 -14.01
C SER A 151 8.13 -11.12 -14.09
N THR A 152 7.50 -10.32 -13.23
CA THR A 152 7.53 -8.85 -13.33
C THR A 152 8.48 -8.20 -12.32
N LEU A 153 8.61 -8.80 -11.13
CA LEU A 153 9.33 -8.26 -9.97
C LEU A 153 10.49 -9.14 -9.51
N GLY A 154 10.64 -10.35 -10.06
CA GLY A 154 11.72 -11.27 -9.72
C GLY A 154 11.39 -12.26 -8.59
N PRO A 155 12.28 -13.23 -8.35
CA PRO A 155 12.02 -14.37 -7.47
C PRO A 155 11.90 -14.00 -5.98
N GLU A 156 12.63 -13.00 -5.50
CA GLU A 156 12.59 -12.57 -4.09
C GLU A 156 11.21 -12.00 -3.71
N CYS A 157 10.62 -11.17 -4.60
CA CYS A 157 9.26 -10.67 -4.39
C CYS A 157 8.22 -11.80 -4.38
N ALA A 158 8.42 -12.84 -5.19
CA ALA A 158 7.54 -14.00 -5.17
C ALA A 158 7.67 -14.79 -3.86
N TYR A 159 8.88 -14.95 -3.31
CA TYR A 159 9.06 -15.66 -2.04
C TYR A 159 8.25 -15.02 -0.89
N GLU A 160 8.34 -13.70 -0.72
CA GLU A 160 7.63 -12.95 0.33
C GLU A 160 6.09 -13.04 0.22
N ILE A 161 5.57 -13.01 -1.00
CA ILE A 161 4.13 -13.23 -1.24
C ILE A 161 3.72 -14.63 -0.78
N GLY A 162 4.56 -15.63 -1.04
CA GLY A 162 4.32 -17.02 -0.66
C GLY A 162 4.24 -17.19 0.86
N VAL A 163 5.18 -16.59 1.59
CA VAL A 163 5.18 -16.53 3.06
C VAL A 163 3.90 -15.86 3.57
N SER A 164 3.54 -14.70 3.02
CA SER A 164 2.33 -13.97 3.42
C SER A 164 1.03 -14.78 3.22
N ILE A 165 0.92 -15.53 2.12
CA ILE A 165 -0.24 -16.40 1.86
C ILE A 165 -0.29 -17.54 2.87
N ASN A 166 0.86 -18.15 3.16
CA ASN A 166 0.97 -19.24 4.13
C ASN A 166 0.51 -18.78 5.53
N ASP A 167 0.99 -17.63 5.98
CA ASP A 167 0.60 -17.04 7.26
C ASP A 167 -0.90 -16.71 7.32
N LEU A 168 -1.47 -16.23 6.19
CA LEU A 168 -2.90 -15.95 6.08
C LEU A 168 -3.76 -17.22 6.05
N THR A 169 -3.26 -18.33 5.51
CA THR A 169 -3.97 -19.61 5.59
C THR A 169 -3.98 -20.18 7.01
N ASP A 170 -2.92 -19.95 7.78
CA ASP A 170 -2.83 -20.36 9.18
C ASP A 170 -3.71 -19.48 10.09
N THR A 171 -3.90 -18.20 9.73
CA THR A 171 -4.69 -17.21 10.48
C THR A 171 -6.09 -16.94 9.91
N ALA A 172 -6.50 -17.59 8.80
CA ALA A 172 -7.85 -17.48 8.26
C ALA A 172 -8.97 -17.71 9.30
N PRO A 173 -8.82 -18.62 10.30
CA PRO A 173 -9.79 -18.77 11.39
C PRO A 173 -9.97 -17.53 12.27
N THR A 174 -8.95 -16.68 12.40
CA THR A 174 -8.95 -15.51 13.29
C THR A 174 -9.27 -14.19 12.59
N LEU A 175 -9.18 -14.12 11.25
CA LEU A 175 -9.52 -12.94 10.44
C LEU A 175 -11.04 -12.68 10.32
N ALA A 176 -11.88 -13.60 10.78
CA ALA A 176 -13.35 -13.52 10.73
C ALA A 176 -13.99 -12.61 11.81
N SER A 177 -13.21 -11.88 12.63
CA SER A 177 -13.73 -10.84 13.54
C SER A 177 -12.67 -9.77 13.84
N PRO A 178 -13.01 -8.47 13.73
CA PRO A 178 -13.64 -7.82 14.87
C PRO A 178 -14.91 -7.08 14.44
N HIS A 179 -16.08 -7.56 14.89
CA HIS A 179 -17.17 -6.62 15.12
C HIS A 179 -16.71 -5.64 16.21
N PRO A 180 -16.69 -4.32 15.98
CA PRO A 180 -16.67 -3.39 17.10
C PRO A 180 -18.01 -3.56 17.82
N ASN A 181 -17.91 -3.81 19.13
CA ASN A 181 -19.04 -4.03 20.03
C ASN A 181 -20.12 -2.94 19.89
N LEU A 182 -21.36 -3.36 20.16
CA LEU A 182 -22.41 -2.53 20.78
C LEU A 182 -21.84 -1.56 21.83
#